data_AF-A0A7W6X5L7-F1
#
_entry.id   AF-A0A7W6X5L7-F1
#
_cell.length_a   1.000
_cell.length_b   1.000
_cell.length_c   1.000
_cell.angle_alpha   90.00
_cell.angle_beta   90.00
_cell.angle_gamma   90.00
#
_symmetry.space_group_name_H-M   'P 1'
#
loop_
_entity.id
_entity.type
_entity.pdbx_description
1 polymer ?
#
loop_
_entity_poly.entity_id
_entity_poly.type
_entity_poly.pdbx_seq_one_letter_code
_entity_poly.pdbx_strand_id
1 'polypeptide(L)'
;MADRESRATWWNRIAGSLAAAAGLLAAAAGVDASPVAADRSDYRAADAAPPAWQAFAGRLKEKIEQRLASDDKRARHFQEYLDRRVTGGDAAPVTFVLRAWVSSDGRLHRVEFDGLDDPKASVELRALLTGGNVGVPPPEMLQPLHLRFSLRATDRLQQEK
;
A
#
# COMPACT_ATOMS: atom_id res chain seq x y z
N MET A 1 20.42 4.48 -27.73
CA MET A 1 19.88 3.27 -27.09
C MET A 1 20.91 2.85 -26.06
N ALA A 2 20.61 3.05 -24.77
CA ALA A 2 21.50 2.70 -23.67
C ALA A 2 20.67 1.96 -22.62
N ASP A 3 21.08 0.72 -22.41
CA ASP A 3 20.93 -0.19 -21.28
C ASP A 3 19.76 0.01 -20.31
N ARG A 4 18.79 -0.88 -20.48
CA ARG A 4 17.77 -1.26 -19.51
C ARG A 4 18.18 -2.64 -18.98
N GLU A 5 19.17 -2.69 -18.10
CA GLU A 5 19.58 -3.95 -17.46
C GLU A 5 19.49 -3.88 -15.93
N SER A 6 18.74 -4.84 -15.39
CA SER A 6 19.05 -5.56 -14.15
C SER A 6 18.98 -4.81 -12.81
N ARG A 7 17.75 -4.53 -12.35
CA ARG A 7 17.43 -4.19 -10.94
C ARG A 7 16.72 -5.33 -10.18
N ALA A 8 16.80 -6.56 -10.69
CA ALA A 8 16.03 -7.72 -10.19
C ALA A 8 16.80 -8.65 -9.24
N THR A 9 17.96 -8.25 -8.71
CA THR A 9 18.84 -9.17 -7.95
C THR A 9 19.36 -8.59 -6.64
N TRP A 10 18.48 -7.94 -5.87
CA TRP A 10 18.76 -7.53 -4.48
C TRP A 10 17.56 -7.76 -3.55
N TRP A 11 16.93 -8.94 -3.61
CA TRP A 11 15.89 -9.30 -2.62
C TRP A 11 16.18 -10.61 -1.86
N ASN A 12 17.28 -11.32 -2.18
CA ASN A 12 17.56 -12.64 -1.61
C ASN A 12 18.67 -12.65 -0.53
N ARG A 13 18.72 -11.67 0.37
CA ARG A 13 19.70 -11.64 1.49
C ARG A 13 19.11 -11.40 2.89
N ILE A 14 17.86 -11.79 3.17
CA ILE A 14 17.35 -11.75 4.56
C ILE A 14 16.75 -13.08 5.07
N ALA A 15 16.60 -14.11 4.24
CA ALA A 15 16.15 -15.43 4.70
C ALA A 15 17.12 -16.54 4.29
N GLY A 16 18.23 -16.69 5.02
CA GLY A 16 19.17 -17.78 4.75
C GLY A 16 20.43 -17.73 5.60
N SER A 17 20.32 -18.11 6.87
CA SER A 17 21.43 -18.70 7.63
C SER A 17 20.89 -19.83 8.49
N LEU A 18 20.82 -21.03 7.90
CA LEU A 18 20.94 -22.27 8.64
C LEU A 18 22.40 -22.40 9.09
N ALA A 19 22.65 -22.45 10.39
CA ALA A 19 23.87 -23.04 10.91
C ALA A 19 23.53 -23.76 12.21
N ALA A 20 23.37 -25.08 12.10
CA ALA A 20 23.41 -26.00 13.21
C ALA A 20 24.81 -25.98 13.81
N ALA A 21 24.90 -25.77 15.13
CA ALA A 21 26.06 -26.17 15.91
C ALA A 21 25.58 -26.61 17.30
N ALA A 22 25.78 -27.88 17.58
CA ALA A 22 25.61 -28.48 18.89
C ALA A 22 26.70 -27.99 19.85
N GLY A 23 26.34 -27.73 21.11
CA GLY A 23 27.28 -27.40 22.18
C GLY A 23 26.60 -27.31 23.54
N LEU A 24 27.10 -28.12 24.49
CA LEU A 24 26.57 -28.41 25.82
C LEU A 24 26.84 -27.32 26.89
N LEU A 25 26.00 -27.33 27.93
CA LEU A 25 26.23 -26.97 29.36
C LEU A 25 26.27 -25.49 29.79
N ALA A 26 25.38 -25.15 30.74
CA ALA A 26 25.67 -24.68 32.12
C ALA A 26 24.67 -23.62 32.62
N ALA A 27 24.42 -23.68 33.93
CA ALA A 27 23.36 -22.98 34.64
C ALA A 27 23.60 -21.48 34.89
N ALA A 28 22.49 -20.81 35.25
CA ALA A 28 22.35 -19.67 36.16
C ALA A 28 21.95 -18.31 35.53
N ALA A 29 20.85 -17.80 36.09
CA ALA A 29 20.46 -16.39 36.23
C ALA A 29 20.04 -15.59 34.97
N GLY A 30 18.90 -14.92 35.09
CA GLY A 30 18.50 -13.80 34.23
C GLY A 30 17.36 -14.14 33.26
N VAL A 31 16.11 -14.07 33.73
CA VAL A 31 14.97 -13.86 32.84
C VAL A 31 14.96 -12.40 32.37
N ASP A 32 15.96 -12.00 31.60
CA ASP A 32 15.83 -10.81 30.76
C ASP A 32 14.93 -11.23 29.59
N ALA A 33 13.63 -11.16 29.84
CA ALA A 33 12.65 -11.02 28.79
C ALA A 33 13.02 -9.73 28.03
N SER A 34 13.90 -9.88 27.04
CA SER A 34 14.16 -8.83 26.07
C SER A 34 12.78 -8.42 25.56
N PRO A 35 12.36 -7.15 25.74
CA PRO A 35 11.25 -6.69 24.95
C PRO A 35 11.75 -6.89 23.52
N VAL A 36 11.10 -7.79 22.78
CA VAL A 36 10.98 -7.58 21.35
C VAL A 36 10.41 -6.18 21.29
N ALA A 37 11.29 -5.21 21.08
CA ALA A 37 10.93 -3.91 20.58
C ALA A 37 10.19 -4.27 19.30
N ALA A 38 8.87 -4.38 19.42
CA ALA A 38 7.98 -4.15 18.31
C ALA A 38 8.56 -2.89 17.71
N ASP A 39 9.14 -3.04 16.53
CA ASP A 39 9.63 -1.94 15.72
C ASP A 39 8.44 -0.99 15.66
N ARG A 40 8.40 -0.01 16.56
CA ARG A 40 7.46 1.10 16.50
C ARG A 40 8.06 1.95 15.39
N SER A 41 7.98 1.42 14.16
CA SER A 41 8.10 2.20 12.96
C SER A 41 7.32 3.47 13.22
N ASP A 42 7.94 4.63 13.04
CA ASP A 42 7.46 5.96 13.43
C ASP A 42 6.11 6.30 12.77
N TYR A 43 5.06 5.59 13.16
CA TYR A 43 3.73 5.72 12.61
C TYR A 43 3.09 6.91 13.30
N ARG A 44 2.75 7.89 12.48
CA ARG A 44 2.07 9.10 12.90
C ARG A 44 0.64 9.05 12.39
N ALA A 45 -0.32 9.14 13.31
CA ALA A 45 -1.72 9.28 12.95
C ALA A 45 -1.96 10.58 12.17
N ALA A 46 -2.94 10.58 11.26
CA ALA A 46 -3.17 11.69 10.33
C ALA A 46 -3.46 13.02 11.04
N ASP A 47 -4.23 12.97 12.12
CA ASP A 47 -4.58 14.09 13.00
C ASP A 47 -3.38 14.67 13.77
N ALA A 48 -2.36 13.86 14.02
CA ALA A 48 -1.10 14.28 14.63
C ALA A 48 -0.01 14.67 13.60
N ALA A 49 -0.29 14.55 12.30
CA ALA A 49 0.64 14.87 11.23
C ALA A 49 0.70 16.40 10.97
N PRO A 50 1.85 16.94 10.55
CA PRO A 50 1.93 18.31 10.07
C PRO A 50 0.87 18.63 9.00
N PRO A 51 0.28 19.84 8.98
CA PRO A 51 -0.76 20.21 8.02
C PRO A 51 -0.37 20.00 6.55
N ALA A 52 0.91 20.21 6.21
CA ALA A 52 1.42 19.98 4.86
C ALA A 52 1.31 18.50 4.43
N TRP A 53 1.50 17.57 5.36
CA TRP A 53 1.40 16.12 5.10
C TRP A 53 -0.07 15.71 4.95
N GLN A 54 -0.95 16.25 5.80
CA GLN A 54 -2.39 16.03 5.68
C GLN A 54 -2.92 16.53 4.32
N ALA A 55 -2.53 17.73 3.91
CA ALA A 55 -2.91 18.30 2.63
C ALA A 55 -2.38 17.47 1.44
N PHE A 56 -1.15 16.94 1.55
CA PHE A 56 -0.60 16.03 0.54
C PHE A 56 -1.38 14.70 0.48
N ALA A 57 -1.65 14.08 1.64
CA ALA A 57 -2.43 12.85 1.73
C ALA A 57 -3.85 13.01 1.15
N GLY A 58 -4.50 14.15 1.40
CA GLY A 58 -5.80 14.49 0.81
C GLY A 58 -5.74 14.54 -0.71
N ARG A 59 -4.80 15.31 -1.29
CA ARG A 59 -4.62 15.39 -2.75
C ARG A 59 -4.27 14.03 -3.38
N LEU A 60 -3.44 13.23 -2.69
CA LEU A 60 -3.09 11.89 -3.14
C LEU A 60 -4.33 11.00 -3.18
N LYS A 61 -5.16 11.03 -2.13
CA LYS A 61 -6.42 10.29 -2.04
C LYS A 61 -7.36 10.67 -3.19
N GLU A 62 -7.59 11.97 -3.43
CA GLU A 62 -8.43 12.46 -4.53
C GLU A 62 -7.94 12.00 -5.90
N LYS A 63 -6.62 12.07 -6.15
CA LYS A 63 -6.02 11.60 -7.41
C LYS A 63 -6.22 10.09 -7.63
N ILE A 64 -6.15 9.30 -6.56
CA ILE A 64 -6.37 7.86 -6.62
C ILE A 64 -7.85 7.57 -6.90
N GLU A 65 -8.77 8.26 -6.25
CA GLU A 65 -10.21 8.16 -6.50
C GLU A 65 -10.55 8.53 -7.96
N GLN A 66 -10.00 9.62 -8.48
CA GLN A 66 -10.15 10.01 -9.89
C GLN A 66 -9.60 8.95 -10.84
N ARG A 67 -8.47 8.32 -10.51
CA ARG A 67 -7.89 7.25 -11.32
C ARG A 67 -8.75 5.98 -11.28
N LEU A 68 -9.31 5.63 -10.14
CA LEU A 68 -10.26 4.54 -9.96
C LEU A 68 -11.58 4.75 -10.72
N ALA A 69 -12.01 6.01 -10.83
CA ALA A 69 -13.21 6.41 -11.59
C ALA A 69 -12.94 6.63 -13.10
N SER A 70 -11.69 6.55 -13.56
CA SER A 70 -11.34 6.79 -14.96
C SER A 70 -11.74 5.63 -15.88
N ASP A 71 -11.78 5.89 -17.19
CA ASP A 71 -12.04 4.86 -18.23
C ASP A 71 -10.78 4.02 -18.58
N ASP A 72 -9.78 4.01 -17.72
CA ASP A 72 -8.64 3.11 -17.87
C ASP A 72 -9.11 1.66 -17.83
N LYS A 73 -8.55 0.80 -18.69
CA LYS A 73 -8.92 -0.62 -18.76
C LYS A 73 -8.83 -1.30 -17.38
N ARG A 74 -7.81 -0.99 -16.58
CA ARG A 74 -7.63 -1.56 -15.24
C ARG A 74 -8.63 -1.00 -14.24
N ALA A 75 -8.95 0.29 -14.35
CA ALA A 75 -10.01 0.90 -13.54
C ALA A 75 -11.37 0.25 -13.81
N ARG A 76 -11.72 0.02 -15.09
CA ARG A 76 -12.92 -0.73 -15.47
C ARG A 76 -12.93 -2.17 -14.93
N HIS A 77 -11.82 -2.90 -15.04
CA HIS A 77 -11.74 -4.26 -14.48
C HIS A 77 -11.91 -4.29 -12.96
N PHE A 78 -11.43 -3.26 -12.27
CA PHE A 78 -11.63 -3.13 -10.83
C PHE A 78 -13.09 -2.78 -10.48
N GLN A 79 -13.74 -1.92 -11.26
CA GLN A 79 -15.18 -1.63 -11.11
C GLN A 79 -16.03 -2.88 -11.36
N GLU A 80 -15.74 -3.66 -12.41
CA GLU A 80 -16.40 -4.95 -12.67
C GLU A 80 -16.21 -5.95 -11.52
N TYR A 81 -15.07 -5.90 -10.82
CA TYR A 81 -14.84 -6.71 -9.61
C TYR A 81 -15.79 -6.30 -8.48
N LEU A 82 -15.98 -5.00 -8.26
CA LEU A 82 -16.95 -4.49 -7.28
C LEU A 82 -18.38 -4.89 -7.66
N ASP A 83 -18.75 -4.78 -8.93
CA ASP A 83 -20.09 -5.16 -9.43
C ASP A 83 -20.38 -6.67 -9.25
N ARG A 84 -19.38 -7.52 -9.51
CA ARG A 84 -19.50 -8.98 -9.31
C ARG A 84 -19.72 -9.36 -7.85
N ARG A 85 -19.12 -8.63 -6.90
CA ARG A 85 -19.33 -8.85 -5.45
C ARG A 85 -20.77 -8.58 -5.06
N VAL A 86 -21.31 -7.45 -5.49
CA VAL A 86 -22.71 -7.06 -5.24
C VAL A 86 -23.68 -8.04 -5.89
N THR A 87 -23.44 -8.42 -7.14
CA THR A 87 -24.28 -9.40 -7.86
C THR A 87 -24.20 -10.80 -7.22
N GLY A 88 -23.06 -11.14 -6.61
CA GLY A 88 -22.86 -12.38 -5.85
C GLY A 88 -23.46 -12.36 -4.44
N GLY A 89 -24.18 -11.30 -4.05
CA GLY A 89 -24.86 -11.18 -2.75
C GLY A 89 -24.03 -10.49 -1.65
N ASP A 90 -22.79 -10.07 -1.94
CA ASP A 90 -21.95 -9.30 -1.04
C ASP A 90 -22.07 -7.80 -1.37
N ALA A 91 -23.07 -7.15 -0.77
CA ALA A 91 -23.33 -5.72 -0.94
C ALA A 91 -22.49 -4.83 -0.01
N ALA A 92 -21.59 -5.40 0.80
CA ALA A 92 -20.79 -4.62 1.73
C ALA A 92 -19.76 -3.75 0.98
N PRO A 93 -19.49 -2.50 1.44
CA PRO A 93 -18.44 -1.69 0.86
C PRO A 93 -17.07 -2.35 1.00
N VAL A 94 -16.32 -2.43 -0.11
CA VAL A 94 -14.94 -2.93 -0.07
C VAL A 94 -14.08 -1.87 0.61
N THR A 95 -13.58 -2.19 1.80
CA THR A 95 -12.76 -1.29 2.61
C THR A 95 -11.34 -1.83 2.67
N PHE A 96 -10.38 -1.01 2.26
CA PHE A 96 -8.97 -1.41 2.26
C PHE A 96 -8.08 -0.23 2.65
N VAL A 97 -6.88 -0.54 3.14
CA VAL A 97 -5.81 0.43 3.38
C VAL A 97 -4.79 0.31 2.28
N LEU A 98 -4.51 1.42 1.60
CA LEU A 98 -3.43 1.56 0.65
C LEU A 98 -2.20 2.09 1.38
N ARG A 99 -1.08 1.36 1.29
CA ARG A 99 0.24 1.85 1.67
C ARG A 99 0.96 2.35 0.43
N ALA A 100 1.30 3.62 0.41
CA ALA A 100 1.88 4.29 -0.75
C ALA A 100 3.30 4.79 -0.46
N TRP A 101 4.23 4.50 -1.38
CA TRP A 101 5.56 5.11 -1.38
C TRP A 101 5.70 6.03 -2.59
N VAL A 102 6.02 7.29 -2.30
CA VAL A 102 6.19 8.35 -3.28
C VAL A 102 7.65 8.73 -3.33
N SER A 103 8.23 8.68 -4.53
CA SER A 103 9.58 9.15 -4.80
C SER A 103 9.67 10.67 -4.63
N SER A 104 10.89 11.19 -4.43
CA SER A 104 11.12 12.64 -4.27
C SER A 104 10.70 13.46 -5.50
N ASP A 105 10.60 12.84 -6.68
CA ASP A 105 10.09 13.44 -7.92
C ASP A 105 8.55 13.41 -8.02
N GLY A 106 7.86 12.89 -6.99
CA GLY A 106 6.41 12.78 -6.94
C GLY A 106 5.83 11.55 -7.64
N ARG A 107 6.65 10.58 -8.05
CA ARG A 107 6.15 9.34 -8.65
C ARG A 107 5.76 8.32 -7.59
N LEU A 108 4.59 7.72 -7.75
CA LEU A 108 4.19 6.57 -6.94
C LEU A 108 4.93 5.32 -7.45
N HIS A 109 5.91 4.83 -6.68
CA HIS A 109 6.80 3.74 -7.12
C HIS A 109 6.51 2.39 -6.47
N ARG A 110 5.81 2.37 -5.33
CA ARG A 110 5.34 1.15 -4.67
C ARG A 110 3.98 1.39 -4.05
N VAL A 111 3.12 0.39 -4.13
CA VAL A 111 1.85 0.33 -3.41
C VAL A 111 1.58 -1.07 -2.88
N GLU A 112 1.01 -1.10 -1.67
CA GLU A 112 0.53 -2.31 -1.01
C GLU A 112 -0.89 -2.10 -0.49
N PHE A 113 -1.62 -3.19 -0.33
CA PHE A 113 -3.02 -3.17 0.05
C PHE A 113 -3.24 -4.11 1.23
N ASP A 114 -3.89 -3.62 2.28
CA ASP A 114 -4.44 -4.43 3.37
C ASP A 114 -5.97 -4.46 3.26
N GLY A 115 -6.58 -5.64 3.40
CA GLY A 115 -8.04 -5.81 3.35
C GLY A 115 -8.64 -5.99 1.94
N LEU A 116 -7.82 -6.27 0.93
CA LEU A 116 -8.28 -6.63 -0.41
C LEU A 116 -8.06 -8.13 -0.65
N ASP A 117 -9.11 -8.93 -0.45
CA ASP A 117 -9.04 -10.41 -0.49
C ASP A 117 -9.01 -11.03 -1.90
N ASP A 118 -8.85 -10.22 -2.95
CA ASP A 118 -8.72 -10.69 -4.34
C ASP A 118 -7.32 -10.35 -4.90
N PRO A 119 -6.46 -11.37 -5.12
CA PRO A 119 -5.11 -11.16 -5.64
C PRO A 119 -5.10 -10.48 -7.02
N LYS A 120 -6.06 -10.79 -7.90
CA LYS A 120 -6.14 -10.20 -9.23
C LYS A 120 -6.51 -8.72 -9.14
N ALA A 121 -7.49 -8.36 -8.31
CA ALA A 121 -7.85 -6.98 -8.04
C ALA A 121 -6.65 -6.18 -7.49
N SER A 122 -5.87 -6.78 -6.59
CA SER A 122 -4.66 -6.15 -6.03
C SER A 122 -3.57 -5.89 -7.08
N VAL A 123 -3.39 -6.80 -8.03
CA VAL A 123 -2.41 -6.68 -9.12
C VAL A 123 -2.83 -5.61 -10.12
N GLU A 124 -4.10 -5.62 -10.54
CA GLU A 124 -4.64 -4.60 -11.45
C GLU A 124 -4.59 -3.21 -10.83
N LEU A 125 -4.96 -3.09 -9.56
CA LEU A 125 -4.92 -1.82 -8.84
C LEU A 125 -3.47 -1.33 -8.65
N ARG A 126 -2.52 -2.22 -8.32
CA ARG A 126 -1.10 -1.87 -8.29
C ARG A 126 -0.61 -1.32 -9.63
N ALA A 127 -0.96 -1.98 -10.72
CA ALA A 127 -0.55 -1.59 -12.07
C ALA A 127 -1.23 -0.29 -12.54
N LEU A 128 -2.45 0.00 -12.09
CA LEU A 128 -3.16 1.25 -12.35
C LEU A 128 -2.51 2.45 -11.64
N LEU A 129 -2.08 2.26 -10.38
CA LEU A 129 -1.58 3.34 -9.53
C LEU A 129 -0.08 3.61 -9.74
N THR A 130 0.71 2.57 -9.97
CA THR A 130 2.17 2.70 -10.07
C THR A 130 2.57 3.50 -11.31
N GLY A 131 3.52 4.41 -11.14
CA GLY A 131 4.08 5.24 -12.21
C GLY A 131 3.30 6.53 -12.49
N GLY A 132 2.18 6.76 -11.82
CA GLY A 132 1.48 8.05 -11.82
C GLY A 132 2.27 9.12 -11.06
N ASN A 133 2.24 10.36 -11.56
CA ASN A 133 2.75 11.52 -10.84
C ASN A 133 1.65 12.05 -9.91
N VAL A 134 1.95 12.04 -8.61
CA VAL A 134 1.04 12.48 -7.54
C VAL A 134 1.44 13.82 -6.94
N GLY A 135 2.53 14.42 -7.43
CA GLY A 135 3.14 15.63 -6.88
C GLY A 135 4.23 15.31 -5.87
N VAL A 136 5.13 16.27 -5.67
CA VAL A 136 6.29 16.11 -4.80
C VAL A 136 5.84 15.99 -3.34
N PRO A 137 6.30 14.96 -2.59
CA PRO A 137 5.99 14.83 -1.18
C PRO A 137 6.64 15.97 -0.37
N PRO A 138 5.97 16.50 0.68
CA PRO A 138 6.59 17.41 1.63
C PRO A 138 7.86 16.81 2.27
N PRO A 139 8.81 17.65 2.73
CA PRO A 139 10.02 17.18 3.41
C PRO A 139 9.67 16.43 4.70
N GLU A 140 10.54 15.50 5.09
CA GLU A 140 10.43 14.66 6.29
C GLU A 140 9.15 13.81 6.38
N MET A 141 8.35 13.75 5.31
CA MET A 141 7.10 12.99 5.33
C MET A 141 7.37 11.50 5.46
N LEU A 142 6.84 10.92 6.54
CA LEU A 142 6.97 9.49 6.86
C LEU A 142 6.28 8.64 5.78
N GLN A 143 6.96 7.56 5.39
CA GLN A 143 6.48 6.61 4.41
C GLN A 143 6.58 5.19 4.97
N PRO A 144 5.66 4.28 4.63
CA PRO A 144 4.54 4.47 3.70
C PRO A 144 3.41 5.38 4.22
N LEU A 145 2.71 6.04 3.30
CA LEU A 145 1.46 6.72 3.60
C LEU A 145 0.33 5.70 3.66
N HIS A 146 -0.43 5.68 4.76
CA HIS A 146 -1.57 4.80 4.94
C HIS A 146 -2.87 5.55 4.61
N LEU A 147 -3.51 5.20 3.50
CA LEU A 147 -4.75 5.81 3.02
C LEU A 147 -5.88 4.79 3.07
N ARG A 148 -6.94 5.10 3.82
CA ARG A 148 -8.13 4.25 3.91
C ARG A 148 -9.17 4.63 2.85
N PHE A 149 -9.60 3.63 2.10
CA PHE A 149 -10.67 3.73 1.09
C PHE A 149 -11.84 2.83 1.47
N SER A 150 -13.05 3.26 1.12
CA SER A 150 -14.27 2.45 1.21
C SER A 150 -15.05 2.67 -0.08
N LEU A 151 -15.14 1.64 -0.92
CA LEU A 151 -15.71 1.73 -2.26
C LEU A 151 -16.98 0.89 -2.36
N ARG A 152 -17.98 1.43 -3.06
CA ARG A 152 -19.22 0.73 -3.41
C ARG A 152 -19.28 0.62 -4.93
N ALA A 153 -19.88 -0.47 -5.42
CA ALA A 153 -20.08 -0.70 -6.85
C ALA A 153 -20.94 0.41 -7.53
N THR A 154 -21.77 1.12 -6.75
CA THR A 154 -22.82 2.02 -7.24
C THR A 154 -22.40 3.46 -7.55
N ASP A 155 -21.11 3.81 -7.66
CA ASP A 155 -20.73 5.20 -7.98
C ASP A 155 -21.01 5.59 -9.45
N ARG A 156 -21.45 4.65 -10.29
CA ARG A 156 -21.80 4.89 -11.70
C ARG A 156 -23.20 5.50 -11.91
N LEU A 157 -24.14 5.32 -10.97
CA LEU A 157 -25.53 5.74 -11.14
C LEU A 157 -25.82 7.20 -10.76
N GLN A 158 -24.85 7.96 -10.26
CA GLN A 158 -25.03 9.40 -9.94
C GLN A 158 -24.46 10.36 -11.00
N GLN A 159 -23.75 9.88 -12.03
CA GLN A 159 -23.20 10.73 -13.10
C GLN A 159 -24.10 10.81 -14.35
N GLU A 160 -25.32 10.26 -14.30
CA GLU A 160 -26.38 10.56 -15.25
C GLU A 160 -27.51 11.32 -14.55
N LYS A 161 -27.32 12.62 -14.30
CA LYS A 161 -28.43 13.56 -14.15
C LYS A 161 -28.03 14.98 -14.55
#